data_AF-A0ABD1D594-F1
#
_entry.id   AF-A0ABD1D594-F1
#
_cell.length_a   1.000
_cell.length_b   1.000
_cell.length_c   1.000
_cell.angle_alpha   90.00
_cell.angle_beta   90.00
_cell.angle_gamma   90.00
#
_symmetry.space_group_name_H-M   'P 1'
#
loop_
_entity.id
_entity.type
_entity.pdbx_description
1 polymer ?
#
loop_
_entity_poly.entity_id
_entity_poly.type
_entity_poly.pdbx_seq_one_letter_code
_entity_poly.pdbx_strand_id
1 'polypeptide(L)'
;MEKHECGVGVVDGNWFRSKMASSSIVTLAALIALLATLASCGRVARSDEPTYTSYRLPTAFKPEHYDLQVLTHLGDDRGYAFSGRVLIKMTCLEDANNVTLHSKNLTLGEKDIKLVQISDAGSEPVELKQIQYIKDNDYVVFHAAKSLQKGKRYEISIPFEGSLGTGLLGYYRSSYFDQQRKTKV
;
A
#
# COMPACT_ATOMS: atom_id res chain seq x y z
N MET A 1 57.20 -0.81 82.42
CA MET A 1 56.29 -0.17 83.40
C MET A 1 55.19 0.46 82.57
N GLU A 2 54.15 -0.30 82.23
CA GLU A 2 52.94 -0.57 83.02
C GLU A 2 51.80 0.41 82.64
N LYS A 3 50.59 -0.14 82.63
CA LYS A 3 49.24 0.47 82.53
C LYS A 3 48.66 0.53 81.12
N HIS A 4 47.69 -0.33 80.80
CA HIS A 4 46.30 -0.48 81.30
C HIS A 4 45.37 0.62 80.79
N GLU A 5 44.30 0.16 80.12
CA GLU A 5 42.92 0.66 79.97
C GLU A 5 42.45 0.45 78.51
N CYS A 6 41.18 0.29 78.15
CA CYS A 6 39.88 -0.14 78.71
C CYS A 6 38.86 0.14 77.57
N GLY A 7 37.74 -0.60 77.47
CA GLY A 7 36.56 -0.21 76.65
C GLY A 7 36.25 -1.17 75.49
N VAL A 8 35.36 -2.16 75.59
CA VAL A 8 33.87 -2.19 75.75
C VAL A 8 33.09 -2.10 74.43
N GLY A 9 32.34 -3.18 74.14
CA GLY A 9 31.08 -3.28 73.37
C GLY A 9 31.16 -3.00 71.86
N VAL A 10 30.59 -3.80 70.96
CA VAL A 10 29.20 -4.27 70.94
C VAL A 10 29.08 -5.59 70.14
N VAL A 11 28.20 -6.44 70.65
CA VAL A 11 27.67 -7.73 70.15
C VAL A 11 26.90 -7.47 68.83
N ASP A 12 27.01 -8.28 67.77
CA ASP A 12 26.17 -9.46 67.59
C ASP A 12 26.58 -10.29 66.36
N GLY A 13 26.51 -11.61 66.51
CA GLY A 13 26.00 -12.46 65.43
C GLY A 13 26.99 -13.27 64.60
N ASN A 14 27.77 -14.14 65.23
CA ASN A 14 28.13 -15.42 64.60
C ASN A 14 26.87 -16.29 64.49
N TRP A 15 26.66 -17.05 63.39
CA TRP A 15 26.46 -18.52 63.43
C TRP A 15 26.18 -19.16 62.04
N PHE A 16 27.18 -19.92 61.56
CA PHE A 16 27.18 -21.13 60.71
C PHE A 16 26.64 -21.17 59.25
N ARG A 17 27.55 -21.73 58.42
CA ARG A 17 27.39 -22.82 57.40
C ARG A 17 26.43 -22.54 56.23
N SER A 18 26.82 -22.75 54.96
CA SER A 18 27.21 -24.04 54.41
C SER A 18 27.53 -23.88 52.90
N LYS A 19 28.69 -24.39 52.51
CA LYS A 19 28.99 -25.24 51.32
C LYS A 19 28.05 -25.30 50.10
N MET A 20 28.73 -25.35 48.94
CA MET A 20 28.41 -26.02 47.66
C MET A 20 27.37 -25.35 46.73
N ALA A 21 27.78 -24.97 45.51
CA ALA A 21 27.82 -25.88 44.37
C ALA A 21 28.12 -25.11 43.07
N SER A 22 29.24 -25.46 42.44
CA SER A 22 29.59 -25.14 41.06
C SER A 22 28.71 -25.98 40.13
N SER A 23 27.90 -25.34 39.26
CA SER A 23 27.46 -25.82 37.93
C SER A 23 26.16 -25.13 37.48
N SER A 24 26.21 -23.86 37.07
CA SER A 24 25.05 -23.21 36.43
C SER A 24 25.39 -22.16 35.38
N ILE A 25 26.68 -21.92 35.10
CA ILE A 25 27.11 -20.82 34.20
C ILE A 25 27.40 -21.34 32.78
N VAL A 26 27.85 -22.59 32.64
CA VAL A 26 28.26 -23.15 31.34
C VAL A 26 27.04 -23.47 30.44
N THR A 27 25.87 -23.74 31.00
CA THR A 27 24.65 -24.05 30.23
C THR A 27 23.94 -22.80 29.69
N LEU A 28 24.09 -21.63 30.33
CA LEU A 28 23.45 -20.39 29.89
C LEU A 28 24.13 -19.79 28.64
N ALA A 29 25.47 -19.92 28.55
CA ALA A 29 26.23 -19.43 27.40
C ALA A 29 25.93 -20.19 26.10
N ALA A 30 25.65 -21.50 26.19
CA ALA A 30 25.29 -22.33 25.04
C ALA A 30 23.89 -22.02 24.47
N LEU A 31 22.94 -21.59 25.31
CA LEU A 31 21.60 -21.21 24.88
C LEU A 31 21.58 -19.84 24.16
N ILE A 32 22.44 -18.91 24.60
CA ILE A 32 22.59 -17.59 23.98
C ILE A 32 23.25 -17.71 22.60
N ALA A 33 24.20 -18.63 22.42
CA ALA A 33 24.83 -18.88 21.13
C ALA A 33 23.85 -19.47 20.08
N LEU A 34 22.88 -20.29 20.50
CA LEU A 34 21.84 -20.85 19.61
C LEU A 34 20.79 -19.79 19.19
N LEU A 35 20.53 -18.80 20.04
CA LEU A 35 19.68 -17.65 19.71
C LEU A 35 20.41 -16.63 18.81
N ALA A 36 21.73 -16.50 18.95
CA ALA A 36 22.53 -15.59 18.12
C ALA A 36 22.69 -16.06 16.66
N THR A 37 22.46 -17.33 16.34
CA THR A 37 22.48 -17.85 14.96
C THR A 37 21.17 -17.67 14.19
N LEU A 38 20.07 -17.29 14.86
CA LEU A 38 18.82 -16.86 14.20
C LEU A 38 18.77 -15.35 13.95
N ALA A 39 19.78 -14.61 14.43
CA ALA A 39 19.98 -13.20 14.10
C ALA A 39 20.83 -13.00 12.84
N SER A 40 20.75 -13.92 11.86
CA SER A 40 20.93 -13.51 10.47
C SER A 40 19.70 -12.67 10.12
N CYS A 41 19.74 -11.41 10.56
CA CYS A 41 18.88 -10.35 10.08
C CYS A 41 19.21 -10.24 8.60
N GLY A 42 18.51 -11.04 7.79
CA GLY A 42 18.48 -10.88 6.36
C GLY A 42 18.17 -9.41 6.15
N ARG A 43 19.15 -8.67 5.63
CA ARG A 43 18.90 -7.35 5.10
C ARG A 43 17.86 -7.58 4.04
N VAL A 44 16.60 -7.29 4.34
CA VAL A 44 15.60 -7.04 3.33
C VAL A 44 16.16 -5.83 2.61
N ALA A 45 16.88 -6.08 1.52
CA ALA A 45 17.23 -5.05 0.58
C ALA A 45 15.89 -4.45 0.17
N ARG A 46 15.61 -3.25 0.69
CA ARG A 46 14.52 -2.43 0.20
C ARG A 46 14.91 -2.19 -1.26
N SER A 47 14.30 -2.93 -2.17
CA SER A 47 14.36 -2.64 -3.59
C SER A 47 13.64 -1.32 -3.73
N ASP A 48 14.39 -0.23 -3.65
CA ASP A 48 13.93 1.09 -4.06
C ASP A 48 13.77 1.03 -5.57
N GLU A 49 12.66 0.42 -6.00
CA GLU A 49 12.20 0.49 -7.38
C GLU A 49 12.08 1.98 -7.73
N PRO A 50 12.74 2.44 -8.80
CA PRO A 50 12.76 3.85 -9.15
C PRO A 50 11.33 4.33 -9.33
N THR A 51 10.88 5.18 -8.41
CA THR A 51 9.52 5.73 -8.44
C THR A 51 9.49 6.78 -9.52
N TYR A 52 8.54 6.70 -10.44
CA TYR A 52 8.38 7.67 -11.52
C TYR A 52 8.07 9.05 -10.92
N THR A 53 8.98 10.00 -11.08
CA THR A 53 8.91 11.32 -10.40
C THR A 53 8.33 12.43 -11.28
N SER A 54 8.10 12.17 -12.57
CA SER A 54 7.59 13.19 -13.50
C SER A 54 6.11 13.49 -13.30
N TYR A 55 5.76 14.78 -13.31
CA TYR A 55 4.37 15.25 -13.29
C TYR A 55 3.61 15.04 -14.59
N ARG A 56 4.30 14.77 -15.71
CA ARG A 56 3.66 14.34 -16.96
C ARG A 56 3.58 12.82 -16.96
N LEU A 57 2.50 12.28 -17.51
CA LEU A 57 2.38 10.85 -17.75
C LEU A 57 3.47 10.34 -18.72
N PRO A 58 3.92 9.07 -18.59
CA PRO A 58 4.73 8.41 -19.61
C PRO A 58 4.05 8.43 -20.98
N THR A 59 4.85 8.52 -22.04
CA THR A 59 4.36 8.61 -23.43
C THR A 59 4.16 7.24 -24.10
N ALA A 60 4.46 6.15 -23.39
CA ALA A 60 4.39 4.80 -23.94
C ALA A 60 2.97 4.40 -24.38
N PHE A 61 1.93 4.96 -23.77
CA PHE A 61 0.55 4.68 -24.13
C PHE A 61 -0.18 5.91 -24.63
N LYS A 62 -0.84 5.75 -25.78
CA LYS A 62 -1.77 6.73 -26.33
C LYS A 62 -3.20 6.20 -26.21
N PRO A 63 -4.10 6.85 -25.46
CA PRO A 63 -5.50 6.44 -25.42
C PRO A 63 -6.18 6.72 -26.77
N GLU A 64 -7.09 5.82 -27.14
CA GLU A 64 -7.87 5.88 -28.37
C GLU A 64 -9.36 6.09 -28.08
N HIS A 65 -9.88 5.42 -27.05
CA HIS A 65 -11.29 5.46 -26.71
C HIS A 65 -11.53 5.16 -25.23
N TYR A 66 -12.60 5.73 -24.68
CA TYR A 66 -13.07 5.50 -23.32
C TYR A 66 -14.55 5.11 -23.36
N ASP A 67 -14.86 3.92 -22.86
CA ASP A 67 -16.24 3.52 -22.56
C ASP A 67 -16.45 3.72 -21.05
N LEU A 68 -17.17 4.78 -20.67
CA LEU A 68 -17.38 5.19 -19.28
C LEU A 68 -18.84 4.93 -18.86
N GLN A 69 -19.01 4.16 -17.80
CA GLN A 69 -20.30 3.93 -17.16
C GLN A 69 -20.24 4.44 -15.72
N VAL A 70 -21.25 5.22 -15.32
CA VAL A 70 -21.36 5.79 -13.98
C VAL A 70 -22.78 5.59 -13.47
N LEU A 71 -22.90 5.03 -12.27
CA LEU A 71 -24.12 4.96 -11.49
C LEU A 71 -23.99 5.92 -10.31
N THR A 72 -24.97 6.82 -10.17
CA THR A 72 -24.92 7.91 -9.20
C THR A 72 -26.02 7.76 -8.17
N HIS A 73 -25.65 7.88 -6.90
CA HIS A 73 -26.54 7.89 -5.75
C HIS A 73 -26.67 9.32 -5.22
N LEU A 74 -27.89 9.88 -5.26
CA LEU A 74 -28.19 11.26 -4.86
C LEU A 74 -28.95 11.31 -3.53
N GLY A 75 -28.47 10.60 -2.50
CA GLY A 75 -29.03 10.66 -1.16
C GLY A 75 -30.06 9.58 -0.84
N ASP A 76 -29.89 8.37 -1.40
CA ASP A 76 -30.57 7.15 -0.93
C ASP A 76 -29.87 6.60 0.34
N ASP A 77 -30.18 5.36 0.75
CA ASP A 77 -29.53 4.70 1.89
C ASP A 77 -27.99 4.58 1.75
N ARG A 78 -27.45 4.73 0.54
CA ARG A 78 -26.01 4.73 0.25
C ARG A 78 -25.38 6.12 0.27
N GLY A 79 -26.17 7.14 0.59
CA GLY A 79 -25.71 8.52 0.67
C GLY A 79 -25.42 9.14 -0.70
N TYR A 80 -24.35 9.92 -0.77
CA TYR A 80 -23.96 10.67 -1.97
C TYR A 80 -22.65 10.15 -2.53
N ALA A 81 -22.78 9.19 -3.43
CA ALA A 81 -21.65 8.46 -3.99
C ALA A 81 -21.91 8.14 -5.46
N PHE A 82 -20.85 7.71 -6.13
CA PHE A 82 -20.96 7.16 -7.47
C PHE A 82 -20.05 5.94 -7.59
N SER A 83 -20.47 4.99 -8.39
CA SER A 83 -19.69 3.83 -8.78
C SER A 83 -19.75 3.67 -10.28
N GLY A 84 -18.83 2.90 -10.84
CA GLY A 84 -18.75 2.80 -12.27
C GLY A 84 -17.67 1.87 -12.75
N ARG A 85 -17.52 1.86 -14.07
CA ARG A 85 -16.45 1.17 -14.75
C ARG A 85 -16.03 2.00 -15.95
N VAL A 86 -14.72 2.11 -16.14
CA VAL A 86 -14.14 2.67 -17.36
C VAL A 86 -13.40 1.56 -18.09
N LEU A 87 -13.62 1.46 -19.41
CA LEU A 87 -12.78 0.69 -20.31
C LEU A 87 -11.99 1.68 -21.14
N ILE A 88 -10.67 1.52 -21.19
CA ILE A 88 -9.77 2.44 -21.89
C ILE A 88 -9.03 1.63 -22.95
N LYS A 89 -9.33 1.90 -24.23
CA LYS A 89 -8.59 1.36 -25.37
C LYS A 89 -7.40 2.25 -25.65
N MET A 90 -6.23 1.65 -25.82
CA MET A 90 -4.97 2.38 -25.99
C MET A 90 -4.01 1.64 -26.92
N THR A 91 -3.20 2.39 -27.66
CA THR A 91 -2.08 1.87 -28.44
C THR A 91 -0.77 2.08 -27.68
N CYS A 92 0.05 1.04 -27.62
CA CYS A 92 1.40 1.08 -27.10
C CYS A 92 2.35 1.63 -28.16
N LEU A 93 3.01 2.77 -27.89
CA LEU A 93 3.91 3.45 -28.81
C LEU A 93 5.38 3.03 -28.63
N GLU A 94 5.72 2.50 -27.45
CA GLU A 94 7.05 2.06 -27.03
C GLU A 94 6.91 0.90 -26.07
N ASP A 95 7.81 -0.09 -26.14
CA ASP A 95 7.77 -1.24 -25.24
C ASP A 95 7.76 -0.80 -23.77
N ALA A 96 6.81 -1.32 -23.00
CA ALA A 96 6.54 -0.87 -21.64
C ALA A 96 6.28 -2.05 -20.70
N ASN A 97 6.46 -1.84 -19.40
CA ASN A 97 6.19 -2.84 -18.36
C ASN A 97 4.99 -2.49 -17.50
N ASN A 98 4.39 -1.31 -17.70
CA ASN A 98 3.23 -0.86 -16.97
C ASN A 98 2.37 0.09 -17.80
N VAL A 99 1.12 0.25 -17.36
CA VAL A 99 0.24 1.35 -17.77
C VAL A 99 0.13 2.30 -16.57
N THR A 100 0.48 3.57 -16.76
CA THR A 100 0.35 4.61 -15.72
C THR A 100 -0.78 5.55 -16.08
N LEU A 101 -1.73 5.76 -15.17
CA LEU A 101 -2.90 6.62 -15.35
C LEU A 101 -3.06 7.57 -14.15
N HIS A 102 -3.79 8.67 -14.34
CA HIS A 102 -4.24 9.47 -13.22
C HIS A 102 -5.39 8.78 -12.47
N SER A 103 -5.33 8.82 -11.14
CA SER A 103 -6.42 8.43 -10.24
C SER A 103 -6.32 9.24 -8.96
N LYS A 104 -7.38 10.00 -8.67
CA LYS A 104 -7.46 10.88 -7.50
C LYS A 104 -8.79 10.69 -6.80
N ASN A 105 -8.75 10.43 -5.49
CA ASN A 105 -9.95 10.28 -4.65
C ASN A 105 -10.95 9.24 -5.19
N LEU A 106 -10.45 8.18 -5.82
CA LEU A 106 -11.21 7.03 -6.27
C LEU A 106 -10.75 5.77 -5.55
N THR A 107 -11.69 4.91 -5.19
CA THR A 107 -11.43 3.54 -4.76
C THR A 107 -11.56 2.64 -5.97
N LEU A 108 -10.53 1.87 -6.30
CA LEU A 108 -10.56 0.95 -7.45
C LEU A 108 -10.90 -0.47 -7.00
N GLY A 109 -11.79 -1.13 -7.74
CA GLY A 109 -12.13 -2.54 -7.52
C GLY A 109 -11.03 -3.46 -8.05
N GLU A 110 -9.86 -3.48 -7.39
CA GLU A 110 -8.61 -4.10 -7.90
C GLU A 110 -8.77 -5.54 -8.40
N LYS A 111 -9.57 -6.35 -7.71
CA LYS A 111 -9.81 -7.77 -8.06
C LYS A 111 -10.48 -7.96 -9.42
N ASP A 112 -11.22 -6.96 -9.87
CA ASP A 112 -12.02 -6.99 -11.10
C ASP A 112 -11.38 -6.17 -12.23
N ILE A 113 -10.16 -5.65 -11.99
CA ILE A 113 -9.40 -4.95 -13.02
C ILE A 113 -8.85 -5.98 -14.01
N LYS A 114 -9.05 -5.69 -15.30
CA LYS A 114 -8.60 -6.57 -16.39
C LYS A 114 -7.83 -5.77 -17.41
N LEU A 115 -6.65 -6.25 -17.78
CA LEU A 115 -5.89 -5.78 -18.92
C LEU A 115 -5.91 -6.86 -19.99
N VAL A 116 -6.23 -6.51 -21.22
CA VAL A 116 -6.19 -7.41 -22.37
C VAL A 116 -5.42 -6.78 -23.52
N GLN A 117 -4.73 -7.60 -24.30
CA GLN A 117 -4.20 -7.21 -25.62
C GLN A 117 -5.29 -7.46 -26.66
N ILE A 118 -5.58 -6.46 -27.49
CA ILE A 118 -6.58 -6.54 -28.56
C ILE A 118 -5.89 -6.85 -29.89
N SER A 119 -6.48 -7.78 -30.65
CA SER A 119 -6.08 -8.11 -32.02
C SER A 119 -7.30 -8.48 -32.87
N ASP A 120 -7.10 -8.61 -34.18
CA ASP A 120 -8.17 -9.04 -35.10
C ASP A 120 -8.64 -10.48 -34.82
N ALA A 121 -7.79 -11.31 -34.21
CA ALA A 121 -8.13 -12.68 -33.82
C ALA A 121 -8.89 -12.77 -32.48
N GLY A 122 -9.04 -11.65 -31.76
CA GLY A 122 -9.66 -11.60 -30.44
C GLY A 122 -8.79 -10.89 -29.40
N SER A 123 -9.19 -11.03 -28.14
CA SER A 123 -8.53 -10.41 -26.98
C SER A 123 -7.84 -11.44 -26.10
N GLU A 124 -6.57 -11.21 -25.77
CA GLU A 124 -5.77 -12.07 -24.90
C GLU A 124 -5.52 -11.41 -23.54
N PRO A 125 -5.79 -12.10 -22.41
CA PRO A 125 -5.52 -11.55 -21.09
C PRO A 125 -4.04 -11.23 -20.86
N VAL A 126 -3.77 -10.09 -20.23
CA VAL A 126 -2.45 -9.70 -19.74
C VAL A 126 -2.49 -9.69 -18.22
N GLU A 127 -1.67 -10.55 -17.62
CA GLU A 127 -1.56 -10.65 -16.17
C GLU A 127 -0.95 -9.38 -15.57
N LEU A 128 -1.60 -8.83 -14.55
CA LEU A 128 -1.08 -7.74 -13.73
C LEU A 128 -0.43 -8.32 -12.48
N LYS A 129 0.85 -7.97 -12.25
CA LYS A 129 1.61 -8.43 -11.08
C LYS A 129 1.40 -7.53 -9.86
N GLN A 130 1.10 -6.25 -10.09
CA GLN A 130 1.00 -5.26 -9.02
C GLN A 130 0.20 -4.04 -9.49
N ILE A 131 -0.57 -3.47 -8.57
CA ILE A 131 -1.16 -2.15 -8.69
C ILE A 131 -0.47 -1.26 -7.66
N GLN A 132 0.06 -0.12 -8.09
CA GLN A 132 0.79 0.81 -7.25
C GLN A 132 0.17 2.20 -7.33
N TYR A 133 0.00 2.86 -6.18
CA TYR A 133 -0.50 4.23 -6.11
C TYR A 133 0.64 5.19 -5.77
N ILE A 134 0.80 6.23 -6.59
CA ILE A 134 1.77 7.32 -6.35
C ILE A 134 0.95 8.57 -6.01
N LYS A 135 0.68 8.75 -4.72
CA LYS A 135 -0.27 9.76 -4.22
C LYS A 135 0.16 11.19 -4.56
N ASP A 136 1.46 11.48 -4.51
CA ASP A 136 1.99 12.83 -4.75
C ASP A 136 1.73 13.33 -6.18
N ASN A 137 1.54 12.40 -7.13
CA ASN A 137 1.26 12.69 -8.54
C ASN A 137 -0.18 12.36 -8.95
N ASP A 138 -1.02 11.90 -8.00
CA ASP A 138 -2.34 11.36 -8.28
C ASP A 138 -2.29 10.25 -9.36
N TYR A 139 -1.34 9.32 -9.27
CA TYR A 139 -1.21 8.20 -10.21
C TYR A 139 -1.64 6.85 -9.64
N VAL A 140 -2.12 6.00 -10.54
CA VAL A 140 -2.16 4.55 -10.39
C VAL A 140 -1.33 3.91 -11.51
N VAL A 141 -0.51 2.92 -11.14
CA VAL A 141 0.40 2.21 -12.04
C VAL A 141 0.05 0.73 -12.04
N PHE A 142 -0.34 0.22 -13.20
CA PHE A 142 -0.69 -1.19 -13.43
C PHE A 142 0.51 -1.91 -14.02
N HIS A 143 1.25 -2.62 -13.18
CA HIS A 143 2.44 -3.36 -13.60
C HIS A 143 2.05 -4.68 -14.24
N ALA A 144 2.46 -4.88 -15.49
CA ALA A 144 2.22 -6.13 -16.22
C ALA A 144 3.29 -7.17 -15.87
N ALA A 145 2.91 -8.44 -15.88
CA ALA A 145 3.84 -9.57 -15.70
C ALA A 145 4.74 -9.78 -16.92
N LYS A 146 4.27 -9.38 -18.12
CA LYS A 146 4.99 -9.44 -19.39
C LYS A 146 5.06 -8.05 -20.03
N SER A 147 6.08 -7.84 -20.86
CA SER A 147 6.25 -6.58 -21.59
C SER A 147 5.07 -6.34 -22.54
N LEU A 148 4.56 -5.11 -22.52
CA LEU A 148 3.54 -4.57 -23.39
C LEU A 148 4.24 -4.01 -24.62
N GLN A 149 3.93 -4.56 -25.80
CA GLN A 149 4.75 -4.37 -26.99
C GLN A 149 4.30 -3.18 -27.83
N LYS A 150 5.27 -2.45 -28.37
CA LYS A 150 5.07 -1.37 -29.34
C LYS A 150 4.20 -1.82 -30.52
N GLY A 151 3.29 -0.95 -30.93
CA GLY A 151 2.36 -1.15 -32.04
C GLY A 151 1.17 -2.05 -31.70
N LYS A 152 1.12 -2.66 -30.52
CA LYS A 152 -0.04 -3.44 -30.06
C LYS A 152 -1.08 -2.55 -29.39
N ARG A 153 -2.34 -2.99 -29.45
CA ARG A 153 -3.46 -2.36 -28.77
C ARG A 153 -3.79 -3.11 -27.49
N TYR A 154 -4.20 -2.36 -26.48
CA TYR A 154 -4.59 -2.88 -25.19
C TYR A 154 -5.89 -2.22 -24.73
N GLU A 155 -6.64 -2.93 -23.90
CA GLU A 155 -7.78 -2.39 -23.19
C GLU A 155 -7.66 -2.71 -21.71
N ILE A 156 -7.80 -1.69 -20.88
CA ILE A 156 -7.88 -1.85 -19.43
C ILE A 156 -9.29 -1.51 -18.95
N SER A 157 -9.89 -2.43 -18.20
CA SER A 157 -11.20 -2.29 -17.56
C SER A 157 -11.00 -2.06 -16.07
N ILE A 158 -11.50 -0.93 -15.56
CA ILE A 158 -11.26 -0.48 -14.19
C ILE A 158 -12.60 -0.15 -13.54
N PRO A 159 -13.08 -0.97 -12.60
CA PRO A 159 -14.18 -0.60 -11.71
C PRO A 159 -13.70 0.44 -10.71
N PHE A 160 -14.53 1.45 -10.44
CA PHE A 160 -14.20 2.52 -9.51
C PHE A 160 -15.41 2.97 -8.70
N GLU A 161 -15.12 3.55 -7.54
CA GLU A 161 -16.09 4.20 -6.65
C GLU A 161 -15.53 5.54 -6.16
N GLY A 162 -16.42 6.47 -5.86
CA GLY A 162 -16.08 7.77 -5.30
C GLY A 162 -17.25 8.41 -4.58
N SER A 163 -16.97 9.45 -3.79
CA SER A 163 -18.00 10.24 -3.10
C SER A 163 -18.31 11.52 -3.86
N LEU A 164 -19.59 11.90 -3.91
CA LEU A 164 -20.00 13.19 -4.47
C LEU A 164 -19.79 14.28 -3.42
N GLY A 165 -18.65 14.96 -3.49
CA GLY A 165 -18.38 16.12 -2.63
C GLY A 165 -19.24 17.33 -2.97
N THR A 166 -19.10 18.39 -2.18
CA THR A 166 -19.67 19.73 -2.45
C THR A 166 -18.61 20.74 -2.91
N GLY A 167 -17.36 20.29 -3.11
CA GLY A 167 -16.17 21.12 -3.31
C GLY A 167 -16.01 21.76 -4.69
N LEU A 168 -17.07 21.83 -5.52
CA LEU A 168 -17.08 22.44 -6.86
C LEU A 168 -15.98 21.95 -7.84
N LEU A 169 -15.34 20.82 -7.54
CA LEU A 169 -14.24 20.23 -8.30
C LEU A 169 -14.51 18.75 -8.50
N GLY A 170 -14.18 18.25 -9.70
CA GLY A 170 -14.40 16.86 -10.08
C GLY A 170 -15.89 16.53 -10.25
N TYR A 171 -16.29 15.32 -9.86
CA TYR A 171 -17.69 14.93 -9.87
C TYR A 171 -18.32 15.24 -8.51
N TYR A 172 -19.18 16.26 -8.47
CA TYR A 172 -19.72 16.84 -7.25
C TYR A 172 -21.24 16.96 -7.31
N ARG A 173 -21.87 17.17 -6.15
CA ARG A 173 -23.31 17.45 -6.04
C ARG A 173 -23.56 18.92 -5.74
N SER A 174 -24.66 19.43 -6.27
CA SER A 174 -25.21 20.75 -5.94
C SER A 174 -26.66 20.58 -5.48
N SER A 175 -27.26 21.60 -4.89
CA SER A 175 -28.68 21.59 -4.52
C SER A 175 -29.39 22.86 -4.99
N TYR A 176 -30.72 22.76 -5.14
CA TYR A 176 -31.59 23.88 -5.46
C TYR A 176 -32.90 23.80 -4.67
N PHE A 177 -33.61 24.93 -4.58
CA PHE A 177 -34.96 24.96 -4.03
C PHE A 177 -35.98 24.85 -5.16
N ASP A 178 -36.94 23.93 -5.04
CA ASP A 178 -38.07 23.87 -5.95
C ASP A 178 -39.08 25.02 -5.69
N GLN A 179 -40.14 25.09 -6.49
CA GLN A 179 -41.19 26.11 -6.37
C GLN A 179 -41.89 26.11 -5.00
N GLN A 180 -41.85 24.98 -4.28
CA GLN A 180 -42.42 24.81 -2.94
C GLN A 180 -41.39 25.07 -1.83
N ARG A 181 -40.21 25.61 -2.17
CA ARG A 181 -39.03 25.79 -1.30
C ARG A 181 -38.53 24.49 -0.66
N LYS A 182 -38.75 23.35 -1.29
CA LYS A 182 -38.13 22.08 -0.86
C LYS A 182 -36.75 21.96 -1.49
N THR A 183 -35.77 21.59 -0.69
CA THR A 183 -34.42 21.31 -1.17
C THR A 183 -34.42 20.05 -2.05
N LYS A 184 -33.83 20.17 -3.23
CA LYS A 184 -33.53 19.09 -4.17
C LYS A 184 -32.02 19.05 -4.39
N VAL A 185 -31.46 17.86 -4.46
CA VAL A 185 -30.06 17.62 -4.83
C VAL A 185 -30.04 17.12 -6.28
#